data_AF-A0A9Q7EBC3-F1
#
_entry.id   AF-A0A9Q7EBC3-F1
#
_cell.length_a   1.000
_cell.length_b   1.000
_cell.length_c   1.000
_cell.angle_alpha   90.00
_cell.angle_beta   90.00
_cell.angle_gamma   90.00
#
_symmetry.space_group_name_H-M   'P 1'
#
loop_
_entity.id
_entity.type
_entity.pdbx_description
1 polymer ?
#
loop_
_entity_poly.entity_id
_entity_poly.type
_entity_poly.pdbx_seq_one_letter_code
_entity_poly.pdbx_strand_id
1 'polypeptide(L)'
;MEQHDKILVYTFANGCSGSTCYPLATFKRWAEENGYKLYLVTVGYNNLGATLNQQVNLPLYVIDYKAYHTNMRGKYYDRFLLDLLKNEVNSTEIVHKQNASLYAFEKGKLTQASNDLLQLEPKFVQ
;
A
#
# COMPACT_ATOMS: atom_id res chain seq x y z
N MET A 1 -6.26 -16.75 8.51
CA MET A 1 -5.31 -15.97 7.70
C MET A 1 -3.95 -16.63 7.85
N GLU A 2 -3.36 -17.11 6.76
CA GLU A 2 -1.97 -17.58 6.79
C GLU A 2 -1.08 -16.43 7.31
N GLN A 3 -0.25 -16.72 8.31
CA GLN A 3 0.78 -15.77 8.76
C GLN A 3 1.83 -15.72 7.66
N HIS A 4 1.68 -14.76 6.73
CA HIS A 4 2.78 -14.41 5.85
C HIS A 4 3.76 -13.59 6.66
N ASP A 5 5.01 -14.05 6.71
CA ASP A 5 6.07 -13.39 7.44
C ASP A 5 6.42 -12.01 6.85
N LYS A 6 6.12 -11.77 5.57
CA LYS A 6 6.35 -10.50 4.88
C LYS A 6 5.12 -10.03 4.10
N ILE A 7 4.70 -8.79 4.36
CA ILE A 7 3.51 -8.18 3.73
C ILE A 7 3.91 -6.81 3.16
N LEU A 8 3.51 -6.54 1.92
CA LEU A 8 3.61 -5.22 1.32
C LEU A 8 2.20 -4.70 1.05
N VAL A 9 1.85 -3.56 1.63
CA VAL A 9 0.62 -2.84 1.32
C VAL A 9 0.98 -1.66 0.43
N TYR A 10 0.38 -1.59 -0.76
CA TYR A 10 0.50 -0.46 -1.67
C TYR A 10 -0.84 0.27 -1.77
N THR A 11 -0.88 1.51 -1.28
CA THR A 11 -2.03 2.41 -1.42
C THR A 11 -1.86 3.30 -2.64
N PHE A 12 -2.87 3.38 -3.51
CA PHE A 12 -2.73 4.15 -4.75
C PHE A 12 -4.03 4.80 -5.23
N ALA A 13 -3.89 5.85 -6.05
CA ALA A 13 -4.97 6.42 -6.81
C ALA A 13 -5.00 5.81 -8.22
N ASN A 14 -6.17 5.44 -8.74
CA ASN A 14 -6.25 4.87 -10.09
C ASN A 14 -5.85 5.92 -11.14
N GLY A 15 -5.06 5.50 -12.13
CA GLY A 15 -4.54 6.38 -13.18
C GLY A 15 -3.50 7.39 -12.71
N CYS A 16 -2.76 7.07 -11.64
CA CYS A 16 -1.56 7.78 -11.20
C CYS A 16 -0.61 8.02 -12.40
N SER A 17 -0.11 9.25 -12.57
CA SER A 17 0.68 9.66 -13.74
C SER A 17 2.01 10.37 -13.41
N GLY A 18 2.48 10.27 -12.17
CA GLY A 18 3.78 10.79 -11.70
C GLY A 18 4.94 9.81 -11.91
N SER A 19 6.17 10.26 -11.62
CA SER A 19 7.41 9.49 -11.82
C SER A 19 7.51 8.21 -10.99
N THR A 20 6.78 8.13 -9.87
CA THR A 20 6.72 6.96 -8.99
C THR A 20 5.47 6.10 -9.22
N CYS A 21 4.63 6.45 -10.21
CA CYS A 21 3.43 5.70 -10.55
C CYS A 21 3.78 4.54 -11.50
N TYR A 22 4.43 3.51 -10.97
CA TYR A 22 4.77 2.33 -11.75
C TYR A 22 3.53 1.52 -12.14
N PRO A 23 3.58 0.73 -13.22
CA PRO A 23 2.56 -0.28 -13.51
C PRO A 23 2.38 -1.24 -12.33
N LEU A 24 1.16 -1.71 -12.06
CA LEU A 24 0.87 -2.63 -10.95
C LEU A 24 1.66 -3.94 -11.04
N ALA A 25 1.98 -4.37 -12.26
CA ALA A 25 2.86 -5.52 -12.52
C ALA A 25 4.28 -5.33 -11.93
N THR A 26 4.78 -4.10 -11.85
CA THR A 26 6.10 -3.79 -11.25
C THR A 26 6.10 -4.08 -9.75
N PHE A 27 5.06 -3.66 -9.03
CA PHE A 27 4.90 -3.95 -7.60
C PHE A 27 4.72 -5.44 -7.35
N LYS A 28 3.91 -6.11 -8.19
CA LYS A 28 3.72 -7.57 -8.13
C LYS A 28 5.06 -8.31 -8.25
N ARG A 29 5.81 -8.02 -9.31
CA ARG A 29 7.12 -8.66 -9.55
C ARG A 29 8.08 -8.41 -8.39
N TRP A 30 8.20 -7.18 -7.93
CA TRP A 30 9.06 -6.84 -6.80
C TRP A 30 8.68 -7.62 -5.53
N ALA A 31 7.38 -7.72 -5.24
CA ALA A 31 6.90 -8.45 -4.07
C ALA A 31 7.21 -9.95 -4.17
N GLU A 32 6.97 -10.55 -5.34
CA GLU A 32 7.29 -11.97 -5.60
C GLU A 32 8.79 -12.25 -5.47
N GLU A 33 9.65 -11.42 -6.06
CA GLU A 33 11.11 -11.55 -6.01
C GLU A 33 11.68 -11.40 -4.58
N ASN A 34 10.99 -10.64 -3.70
CA ASN A 34 11.45 -10.39 -2.32
C ASN A 34 10.68 -11.20 -1.26
N GLY A 35 9.79 -12.11 -1.68
CA GLY A 35 9.01 -12.98 -0.79
C GLY A 35 7.90 -12.28 0.01
N TYR A 36 7.39 -11.15 -0.49
CA TYR A 36 6.29 -10.40 0.10
C TYR A 36 4.95 -10.84 -0.47
N LYS A 37 3.93 -10.93 0.40
CA LYS A 37 2.54 -10.90 -0.05
C LYS A 37 2.09 -9.47 -0.31
N LEU A 38 1.69 -9.18 -1.54
CA LEU A 38 1.22 -7.86 -1.96
C LEU A 38 -0.28 -7.67 -1.74
N TYR A 39 -0.67 -6.54 -1.14
CA TYR A 39 -2.03 -6.03 -1.10
C TYR A 39 -2.12 -4.70 -1.84
N LEU A 40 -2.89 -4.70 -2.93
CA LEU A 40 -3.17 -3.53 -3.75
C LEU A 40 -4.44 -2.85 -3.22
N VAL A 41 -4.30 -1.66 -2.62
CA VAL A 41 -5.40 -0.92 -1.99
C VAL A 41 -5.62 0.40 -2.71
N THR A 42 -6.71 0.53 -3.47
CA THR A 42 -7.06 1.81 -4.09
C THR A 42 -7.75 2.74 -3.09
N VAL A 43 -7.39 4.03 -3.11
CA VAL A 43 -7.97 5.06 -2.24
C VAL A 43 -9.35 5.52 -2.71
N GLY A 44 -9.90 4.96 -3.79
CA GLY A 44 -11.25 5.26 -4.27
C GLY A 44 -11.54 4.70 -5.65
N TYR A 45 -12.71 5.00 -6.21
CA TYR A 45 -13.17 4.45 -7.50
C TYR A 45 -12.89 5.33 -8.72
N ASN A 46 -12.43 6.58 -8.53
CA ASN A 46 -12.13 7.47 -9.64
C ASN A 46 -11.11 6.83 -10.57
N ASN A 47 -11.39 6.84 -11.89
CA ASN A 47 -10.55 6.25 -12.94
C ASN A 47 -10.23 4.75 -12.79
N LEU A 48 -11.12 3.97 -12.16
CA LEU A 48 -10.93 2.53 -11.96
C LEU A 48 -10.66 1.76 -13.26
N GLY A 49 -11.25 2.17 -14.38
CA GLY A 49 -11.00 1.55 -15.69
C GLY A 49 -9.52 1.51 -16.07
N ALA A 50 -8.75 2.58 -15.79
CA ALA A 50 -7.31 2.60 -16.04
C ALA A 50 -6.54 1.57 -15.20
N THR A 51 -7.00 1.28 -13.99
CA THR A 51 -6.44 0.22 -13.14
C THR A 51 -6.80 -1.17 -13.67
N LEU A 52 -8.08 -1.39 -14.00
CA LEU A 52 -8.56 -2.69 -14.47
C LEU A 52 -7.93 -3.09 -15.82
N ASN A 53 -7.66 -2.12 -16.69
CA ASN A 53 -7.00 -2.34 -17.98
C ASN A 53 -5.55 -2.87 -17.84
N GLN A 54 -4.93 -2.77 -16.66
CA GLN A 54 -3.57 -3.31 -16.44
C GLN A 54 -3.55 -4.83 -16.23
N GLN A 55 -4.70 -5.47 -15.96
CA GLN A 55 -4.84 -6.94 -15.89
C GLN A 55 -3.79 -7.63 -14.97
N VAL A 56 -3.54 -7.09 -13.78
CA VAL A 56 -2.47 -7.54 -12.87
C VAL A 56 -2.68 -8.94 -12.24
N ASN A 57 -3.84 -9.58 -12.47
CA ASN A 57 -4.21 -10.90 -11.91
C ASN A 57 -4.00 -11.00 -10.39
N LEU A 58 -4.33 -9.92 -9.66
CA LEU A 58 -4.33 -9.86 -8.20
C LEU A 58 -5.65 -9.24 -7.71
N PRO A 59 -6.14 -9.60 -6.51
CA PRO A 59 -7.26 -8.90 -5.90
C PRO A 59 -6.93 -7.41 -5.71
N LEU A 60 -7.88 -6.56 -6.09
CA LEU A 60 -7.85 -5.13 -5.84
C LEU A 60 -8.80 -4.80 -4.70
N TYR A 61 -8.27 -4.22 -3.63
CA TYR A 61 -9.04 -3.77 -2.49
C TYR A 61 -9.31 -2.28 -2.61
N VAL A 62 -10.39 -1.82 -2.00
CA VAL A 62 -10.75 -0.40 -1.89
C VAL A 62 -11.07 -0.07 -0.45
N ILE A 63 -10.66 1.11 0.00
CA ILE A 63 -10.94 1.56 1.36
C ILE A 63 -12.45 1.76 1.52
N ASP A 64 -13.07 1.03 2.46
CA ASP A 64 -14.48 1.21 2.80
C ASP A 64 -14.66 2.50 3.62
N TYR A 65 -14.94 3.60 2.92
CA TYR A 65 -15.15 4.90 3.55
C TYR A 65 -16.32 4.92 4.56
N LYS A 66 -17.30 3.99 4.42
CA LYS A 66 -18.45 3.92 5.32
C LYS A 66 -18.04 3.41 6.69
N ALA A 67 -17.14 2.43 6.75
CA ALA A 67 -16.54 1.96 8.01
C ALA A 67 -15.81 3.09 8.76
N TYR A 68 -15.31 4.08 8.02
CA TYR A 68 -14.65 5.26 8.57
C TYR A 68 -15.57 6.45 8.80
N HIS A 69 -16.90 6.33 8.65
CA HIS A 69 -17.87 7.41 8.92
C HIS A 69 -17.53 8.75 8.26
N THR A 70 -16.95 8.74 7.06
CA THR A 70 -16.65 9.95 6.28
C THR A 70 -16.50 9.63 4.80
N ASN A 71 -16.99 10.50 3.92
CA ASN A 71 -16.77 10.42 2.48
C ASN A 71 -15.59 11.28 1.99
N MET A 72 -14.93 12.02 2.90
CA MET A 72 -13.75 12.83 2.55
C MET A 72 -12.53 11.93 2.39
N ARG A 73 -11.99 11.87 1.17
CA ARG A 73 -10.86 11.01 0.82
C ARG A 73 -9.68 11.08 1.77
N GLY A 74 -9.20 12.29 2.07
CA GLY A 74 -8.09 12.46 3.00
C GLY A 74 -8.41 11.86 4.38
N LYS A 75 -9.62 12.09 4.90
CA LYS A 75 -9.99 11.63 6.25
C LYS A 75 -10.15 10.11 6.34
N TYR A 76 -10.82 9.46 5.39
CA TYR A 76 -10.92 7.99 5.46
C TYR A 76 -9.58 7.33 5.13
N TYR A 77 -8.74 7.96 4.31
CA TYR A 77 -7.39 7.47 4.04
C TYR A 77 -6.52 7.51 5.29
N ASP A 78 -6.47 8.64 5.99
CA ASP A 78 -5.72 8.79 7.24
C ASP A 78 -6.20 7.78 8.29
N ARG A 79 -7.52 7.59 8.43
CA ARG A 79 -8.10 6.61 9.38
C ARG A 79 -7.74 5.18 9.01
N PHE A 80 -7.77 4.85 7.72
CA PHE A 80 -7.31 3.55 7.23
C PHE A 80 -5.83 3.31 7.58
N LEU A 81 -4.97 4.31 7.38
CA LEU A 81 -3.55 4.17 7.72
C LEU A 81 -3.32 4.05 9.22
N LEU A 82 -4.08 4.77 10.05
CA LEU A 82 -4.00 4.63 11.51
C LEU A 82 -4.41 3.22 11.96
N ASP A 83 -5.44 2.63 11.35
CA ASP A 83 -5.83 1.24 11.62
C ASP A 83 -4.76 0.24 11.16
N LEU A 84 -4.20 0.46 9.97
CA LEU A 84 -3.13 -0.36 9.40
C LEU A 84 -1.88 -0.33 10.29
N LEU A 85 -1.58 0.82 10.88
CA LEU A 85 -0.39 1.09 11.68
C LEU A 85 -0.64 1.07 13.20
N LYS A 86 -1.80 0.58 13.65
CA LYS A 86 -2.23 0.68 15.07
C LYS A 86 -1.26 0.06 16.09
N ASN A 87 -0.39 -0.85 15.65
CA ASN A 87 0.60 -1.52 16.49
C ASN A 87 1.98 -0.80 16.49
N GLU A 88 2.09 0.30 15.76
CA GLU A 88 3.30 1.13 15.66
C GLU A 88 3.22 2.35 16.59
N VAL A 89 4.28 2.58 17.36
CA VAL A 89 4.33 3.63 18.39
C VAL A 89 4.24 5.04 17.79
N ASN A 90 4.69 5.20 16.54
CA ASN A 90 4.76 6.47 15.82
C ASN A 90 3.77 6.55 14.64
N SER A 91 2.66 5.79 14.68
CA SER A 91 1.67 5.73 13.60
C SER A 91 1.20 7.11 13.11
N THR A 92 0.81 8.01 14.00
CA THR A 92 0.41 9.39 13.65
C THR A 92 1.50 10.17 12.91
N GLU A 93 2.77 9.99 13.28
CA GLU A 93 3.88 10.66 12.61
C GLU A 93 4.11 10.10 11.20
N ILE A 94 4.04 8.77 11.05
CA ILE A 94 4.13 8.11 9.74
C ILE A 94 3.01 8.60 8.82
N VAL A 95 1.76 8.61 9.30
CA VAL A 95 0.59 9.02 8.50
C VAL A 95 0.71 10.47 8.02
N HIS A 96 1.09 11.39 8.90
CA HIS A 96 1.00 12.82 8.59
C HIS A 96 2.29 13.45 8.06
N LYS A 97 3.46 12.82 8.24
CA LYS A 97 4.75 13.41 7.83
C LYS A 97 5.45 12.69 6.69
N GLN A 98 5.30 11.37 6.56
CA GLN A 98 6.11 10.60 5.60
C GLN A 98 5.54 10.57 4.18
N ASN A 99 4.25 10.92 3.99
CA ASN A 99 3.57 10.90 2.69
C ASN A 99 3.84 9.60 1.90
N ALA A 100 3.82 8.47 2.60
CA ALA A 100 4.10 7.15 2.05
C ALA A 100 2.87 6.54 1.36
N SER A 101 3.13 5.65 0.41
CA SER A 101 2.13 4.83 -0.29
C SER A 101 2.46 3.33 -0.21
N LEU A 102 3.67 2.99 0.20
CA LEU A 102 4.16 1.63 0.37
C LEU A 102 4.47 1.40 1.85
N TYR A 103 3.92 0.32 2.40
CA TYR A 103 4.13 -0.08 3.80
C TYR A 103 4.55 -1.54 3.84
N ALA A 104 5.81 -1.78 4.17
CA ALA A 104 6.39 -3.11 4.29
C ALA A 104 6.34 -3.57 5.75
N PHE A 105 5.84 -4.77 5.97
CA PHE A 105 5.76 -5.41 7.28
C PHE A 105 6.51 -6.73 7.28
N GLU A 106 7.23 -6.99 8.36
CA GLU A 106 7.80 -8.30 8.66
C GLU A 106 7.31 -8.76 10.03
N LYS A 107 6.76 -9.98 10.13
CA LYS A 107 6.23 -10.57 11.38
C LYS A 107 5.25 -9.64 12.12
N GLY A 108 4.43 -8.91 11.36
CA GLY A 108 3.42 -7.99 11.89
C GLY A 108 3.96 -6.65 12.39
N LYS A 109 5.23 -6.32 12.12
CA LYS A 109 5.85 -5.02 12.44
C LYS A 109 6.22 -4.27 11.18
N LEU A 110 5.94 -2.97 11.14
CA LEU A 110 6.37 -2.10 10.05
C LEU A 110 7.90 -2.03 10.03
N THR A 111 8.50 -2.40 8.90
CA THR A 111 9.94 -2.30 8.69
C THR A 111 10.32 -1.09 7.86
N GLN A 112 9.51 -0.74 6.86
CA GLN A 112 9.74 0.41 5.98
C GLN A 112 8.43 1.03 5.51
N ALA A 113 8.44 2.34 5.32
CA ALA A 113 7.39 3.09 4.65
C ALA A 113 8.03 4.05 3.64
N SER A 114 7.52 4.07 2.41
CA SER A 114 8.06 4.91 1.34
C SER A 114 6.97 5.31 0.34
N ASN A 115 7.25 6.34 -0.45
CA ASN A 115 6.44 6.75 -1.60
C ASN A 115 6.96 6.17 -2.93
N ASP A 116 8.09 5.47 -2.92
CA ASP A 116 8.77 4.95 -4.09
C ASP A 116 9.27 3.52 -3.85
N LEU A 117 8.97 2.62 -4.76
CA LEU A 117 9.40 1.22 -4.71
C LEU A 117 10.94 1.09 -4.70
N LEU A 118 11.66 2.02 -5.32
CA LEU A 118 13.12 2.03 -5.36
C LEU A 118 13.78 2.35 -4.02
N GLN A 119 13.04 2.95 -3.09
CA GLN A 119 13.53 3.26 -1.75
C GLN A 119 13.27 2.11 -0.76
N LEU A 120 12.52 1.08 -1.17
CA LEU A 120 12.41 -0.13 -0.35
C LEU A 120 13.72 -0.91 -0.48
N GLU A 121 14.42 -1.11 0.64
CA GLU A 121 15.67 -1.87 0.61
C GLU A 121 15.37 -3.33 0.22
N PRO A 122 15.96 -3.85 -0.88
CA PRO A 122 15.99 -5.28 -1.09
C PRO A 122 16.92 -5.86 -0.03
N LYS A 123 16.38 -6.65 0.90
CA LYS A 123 17.23 -7.51 1.74
C LYS A 123 17.79 -8.60 0.84
N PHE A 124 18.96 -8.35 0.24
CA PHE A 124 19.80 -9.43 -0.26
C PHE A 124 20.11 -10.33 0.94
N VAL A 125 19.44 -11.47 0.99
CA VAL A 125 19.83 -12.55 1.91
C VAL A 125 21.20 -12.99 1.44
N GLN A 126 22.20 -12.72 2.28
CA GLN A 126 23.59 -13.11 2.08
C GLN A 126 23.75 -14.63 2.13
#